data_AF-A0A060Z2N0-F1
#
_entry.id   AF-A0A060Z2N0-F1
#
_cell.length_a   1.000
_cell.length_b   1.000
_cell.length_c   1.000
_cell.angle_alpha   90.00
_cell.angle_beta   90.00
_cell.angle_gamma   90.00
#
_symmetry.space_group_name_H-M   'P 1'
#
loop_
_entity.id
_entity.type
_entity.pdbx_description
1 polymer ?
#
loop_
_entity_poly.entity_id
_entity_poly.type
_entity_poly.pdbx_seq_one_letter_code
_entity_poly.pdbx_strand_id
1 'polypeptide(L)'
;MEYLSLFLSTGAPNVTSPSQPNVAIKRKKLTVDSVFNKFDDEEADEAPRKRKLVPLDYGDDDKNLQSVVDGASGLAAIKGANTEEKRKHIKSLIEKIPTGKTELFSYPLDWSAVDSTLMDRRIRPWINKKIIEYIGEEEATLVDFVCSKVMAHGTPQGILDDVAMVLDEEAEVFIVKMWRLLIYETEAKKIGLVK
;
A
#
# COMPACT_ATOMS: atom_id res chain seq x y z
N MET A 1 -2.01 -8.72 -0.52
CA MET A 1 -1.48 -7.35 -0.28
C MET A 1 -2.54 -6.50 0.39
N GLU A 2 -3.62 -6.06 -0.28
CA GLU A 2 -4.66 -5.21 0.36
C GLU A 2 -5.28 -5.80 1.63
N TYR A 3 -5.67 -7.08 1.64
CA TYR A 3 -6.17 -7.75 2.85
C TYR A 3 -5.17 -7.75 4.02
N LEU A 4 -3.87 -7.86 3.73
CA LEU A 4 -2.83 -7.77 4.75
C LEU A 4 -2.60 -6.31 5.17
N SER A 5 -2.68 -5.36 4.24
CA SER A 5 -2.65 -3.92 4.55
C SER A 5 -3.79 -3.56 5.51
N LEU A 6 -5.01 -4.04 5.26
CA LEU A 6 -6.15 -3.93 6.18
C LEU A 6 -5.86 -4.58 7.54
N PHE A 7 -5.38 -5.82 7.58
CA PHE A 7 -5.04 -6.55 8.82
C PHE A 7 -3.89 -5.92 9.64
N LEU A 8 -2.97 -5.22 8.98
CA LEU A 8 -1.89 -4.43 9.60
C LEU A 8 -2.31 -2.97 9.87
N SER A 9 -3.44 -2.52 9.31
CA SER A 9 -4.00 -1.18 9.48
C SER A 9 -5.05 -1.11 10.60
N THR A 10 -5.72 -2.23 10.93
CA THR A 10 -6.66 -2.31 12.05
C THR A 10 -5.97 -2.09 13.40
N GLY A 11 -5.84 -0.82 13.78
CA GLY A 11 -5.84 -0.36 15.17
C GLY A 11 -7.22 -0.52 15.81
N ALA A 12 -7.30 -0.25 17.10
CA ALA A 12 -8.42 -0.57 17.98
C ALA A 12 -9.79 -0.01 17.53
N PRO A 13 -10.92 -0.64 17.93
CA PRO A 13 -12.25 -0.10 17.67
C PRO A 13 -12.47 1.21 18.41
N ASN A 14 -12.75 2.28 17.67
CA ASN A 14 -13.17 3.55 18.23
C ASN A 14 -14.57 3.40 18.85
N VAL A 15 -14.67 3.48 20.18
CA VAL A 15 -15.94 3.37 20.90
C VAL A 15 -16.76 4.64 20.72
N THR A 16 -17.90 4.48 20.06
CA THR A 16 -18.99 5.43 19.86
C THR A 16 -19.18 6.48 20.96
N SER A 17 -19.26 7.74 20.53
CA SER A 17 -19.88 8.84 21.27
C SER A 17 -20.95 9.52 20.41
N PRO A 18 -22.26 9.39 20.73
CA PRO A 18 -23.34 10.00 19.96
C PRO A 18 -23.89 11.26 20.63
N SER A 19 -23.72 12.43 20.02
CA SER A 19 -24.57 13.61 20.25
C SER A 19 -24.44 14.64 19.13
N GLN A 20 -25.47 14.73 18.29
CA GLN A 20 -25.77 15.94 17.52
C GLN A 20 -27.05 16.56 18.07
N PRO A 21 -27.13 17.91 18.02
CA PRO A 21 -28.37 18.52 17.57
C PRO A 21 -28.15 19.40 16.32
N ASN A 22 -28.66 18.89 15.20
CA ASN A 22 -29.37 19.60 14.14
C ASN A 22 -29.48 21.14 14.26
N VAL A 23 -28.88 21.86 13.31
CA VAL A 23 -29.39 23.17 12.83
C VAL A 23 -29.28 23.29 11.31
N ALA A 24 -30.42 23.32 10.63
CA ALA A 24 -30.49 23.56 9.18
C ALA A 24 -30.51 25.07 8.85
N ILE A 25 -29.59 25.53 7.98
CA ILE A 25 -29.61 26.91 7.46
C ILE A 25 -29.59 26.88 5.92
N LYS A 26 -30.63 27.50 5.32
CA LYS A 26 -30.77 27.72 3.87
C LYS A 26 -30.17 29.08 3.47
N ARG A 27 -29.78 29.22 2.18
CA ARG A 27 -29.52 30.43 1.33
C ARG A 27 -28.10 30.38 0.71
N LYS A 28 -27.79 30.94 -0.46
CA LYS A 28 -28.54 31.48 -1.64
C LYS A 28 -27.56 31.55 -2.83
N LYS A 29 -28.06 31.66 -4.08
CA LYS A 29 -27.27 31.75 -5.32
C LYS A 29 -27.03 33.20 -5.77
N LEU A 30 -25.79 33.57 -6.12
CA LEU A 30 -25.34 34.76 -6.88
C LEU A 30 -23.99 34.40 -7.56
N THR A 31 -23.92 34.25 -8.89
CA THR A 31 -23.61 35.24 -9.97
C THR A 31 -22.12 35.59 -10.14
N VAL A 32 -21.63 35.38 -11.37
CA VAL A 32 -20.32 35.75 -11.91
C VAL A 32 -20.29 37.24 -12.25
N ASP A 33 -19.19 37.94 -11.94
CA ASP A 33 -18.31 38.64 -12.92
C ASP A 33 -17.35 39.64 -12.23
N SER A 34 -16.28 40.01 -12.95
CA SER A 34 -15.41 41.19 -12.75
C SER A 34 -14.28 41.15 -11.71
N VAL A 35 -13.30 42.03 -11.95
CA VAL A 35 -12.05 42.28 -11.19
C VAL A 35 -10.92 41.25 -11.37
N PHE A 36 -10.32 41.21 -12.57
CA PHE A 36 -8.87 41.48 -12.77
C PHE A 36 -8.49 41.38 -14.26
N ASN A 37 -8.77 42.47 -15.00
CA ASN A 37 -8.10 42.76 -16.26
C ASN A 37 -7.80 44.26 -16.31
N LYS A 38 -6.56 44.66 -16.02
CA LYS A 38 -6.04 45.95 -16.51
C LYS A 38 -4.49 46.04 -16.55
N PHE A 39 -3.89 45.70 -17.70
CA PHE A 39 -2.67 46.30 -18.30
C PHE A 39 -1.37 46.24 -17.44
N ASP A 40 -0.12 46.47 -17.90
CA ASP A 40 0.55 46.94 -19.14
C ASP A 40 1.83 46.05 -19.30
N ASP A 41 2.52 45.82 -20.44
CA ASP A 41 2.30 45.92 -21.90
C ASP A 41 3.44 45.10 -22.62
N GLU A 42 3.71 45.33 -23.91
CA GLU A 42 4.86 44.88 -24.77
C GLU A 42 4.92 43.46 -25.39
N GLU A 43 4.66 43.46 -26.72
CA GLU A 43 5.54 42.92 -27.79
C GLU A 43 5.47 41.44 -28.26
N ALA A 44 5.62 41.27 -29.59
CA ALA A 44 5.99 40.04 -30.35
C ALA A 44 4.92 38.98 -30.73
N ASP A 45 4.06 39.37 -31.69
CA ASP A 45 3.79 38.75 -33.01
C ASP A 45 3.50 37.23 -33.26
N GLU A 46 2.76 37.03 -34.36
CA GLU A 46 2.51 35.82 -35.18
C GLU A 46 1.42 34.78 -34.80
N ALA A 47 0.45 34.66 -35.70
CA ALA A 47 -0.56 33.61 -35.82
C ALA A 47 -1.04 33.54 -37.30
N PRO A 48 -1.86 32.57 -37.74
CA PRO A 48 -1.98 31.15 -37.37
C PRO A 48 -1.94 30.22 -38.61
N ARG A 49 -1.63 28.91 -38.48
CA ARG A 49 -1.82 27.94 -39.59
C ARG A 49 -2.59 26.67 -39.22
N LYS A 50 -3.87 26.68 -39.61
CA LYS A 50 -4.85 25.59 -39.49
C LYS A 50 -4.48 24.42 -40.42
N ARG A 51 -4.35 23.19 -39.89
CA ARG A 51 -4.25 21.96 -40.71
C ARG A 51 -5.65 21.52 -41.15
N LYS A 52 -5.78 21.12 -42.41
CA LYS A 52 -7.06 20.70 -43.03
C LYS A 52 -7.35 19.22 -42.73
N LEU A 53 -8.63 18.87 -42.52
CA LEU A 53 -9.07 17.48 -42.54
C LEU A 53 -8.80 16.87 -43.93
N VAL A 54 -8.36 15.62 -43.95
CA VAL A 54 -8.26 14.79 -45.16
C VAL A 54 -9.29 13.66 -45.01
N PRO A 55 -10.27 13.53 -45.92
CA PRO A 55 -11.12 12.35 -45.96
C PRO A 55 -10.29 11.14 -46.38
N LEU A 56 -10.39 10.04 -45.64
CA LEU A 56 -9.74 8.77 -46.01
C LEU A 56 -10.78 7.65 -46.08
N ASP A 57 -10.60 6.91 -47.16
CA ASP A 57 -11.48 5.97 -47.83
C ASP A 57 -11.87 4.74 -46.99
N TYR A 58 -13.02 4.14 -47.28
CA TYR A 58 -13.38 2.81 -46.76
C TYR A 58 -12.69 1.73 -47.61
N GLY A 59 -11.58 1.18 -47.11
CA GLY A 59 -10.90 0.01 -47.68
C GLY A 59 -10.78 -1.12 -46.66
N ASP A 60 -11.41 -2.25 -46.97
CA ASP A 60 -11.32 -3.51 -46.22
C ASP A 60 -10.01 -4.23 -46.58
N ASP A 61 -9.11 -4.48 -45.61
CA ASP A 61 -8.36 -5.74 -45.47
C ASP A 61 -7.53 -5.83 -44.16
N ASP A 62 -7.00 -7.03 -43.92
CA ASP A 62 -6.52 -7.73 -42.71
C ASP A 62 -5.74 -7.03 -41.56
N LYS A 63 -5.77 -7.70 -40.39
CA LYS A 63 -5.29 -7.22 -39.09
C LYS A 63 -3.82 -7.53 -38.82
N ASN A 64 -2.96 -6.51 -38.80
CA ASN A 64 -1.66 -6.61 -38.11
C ASN A 64 -1.20 -5.33 -37.38
N LEU A 65 -1.02 -5.49 -36.06
CA LEU A 65 0.01 -4.81 -35.24
C LEU A 65 -0.12 -3.30 -34.89
N GLN A 66 -0.71 -3.07 -33.71
CA GLN A 66 -0.08 -2.35 -32.58
C GLN A 66 -0.06 -0.80 -32.50
N SER A 67 -0.39 -0.33 -31.28
CA SER A 67 -0.16 1.02 -30.72
C SER A 67 -1.18 2.09 -31.16
N VAL A 68 -1.80 2.91 -30.29
CA VAL A 68 -1.57 3.24 -28.86
C VAL A 68 -2.88 3.52 -28.08
N VAL A 69 -2.76 3.52 -26.75
CA VAL A 69 -3.63 4.04 -25.65
C VAL A 69 -4.98 3.37 -25.28
N ASP A 70 -5.08 3.15 -23.97
CA ASP A 70 -6.24 3.02 -23.06
C ASP A 70 -7.40 2.04 -23.29
N GLY A 71 -7.69 1.26 -22.23
CA GLY A 71 -9.09 0.88 -21.93
C GLY A 71 -9.42 -0.60 -21.70
N ALA A 72 -8.68 -1.33 -20.86
CA ALA A 72 -9.22 -2.47 -20.09
C ALA A 72 -9.97 -3.60 -20.85
N SER A 73 -9.29 -4.35 -21.74
CA SER A 73 -9.64 -5.77 -21.96
C SER A 73 -8.44 -6.57 -22.48
N GLY A 74 -7.82 -7.39 -21.61
CA GLY A 74 -6.63 -8.16 -22.00
C GLY A 74 -6.26 -9.38 -21.14
N LEU A 75 -6.55 -9.37 -19.83
CA LEU A 75 -6.07 -10.43 -18.91
C LEU A 75 -7.11 -10.84 -17.84
N ALA A 76 -8.38 -11.00 -18.23
CA ALA A 76 -9.46 -11.39 -17.30
C ALA A 76 -9.92 -12.86 -17.42
N ALA A 77 -9.78 -13.51 -18.59
CA ALA A 77 -10.50 -14.75 -18.89
C ALA A 77 -9.86 -16.07 -18.44
N ILE A 78 -8.55 -16.10 -18.09
CA ILE A 78 -7.84 -17.34 -17.69
C ILE A 78 -7.58 -17.38 -16.17
N LYS A 79 -8.03 -16.38 -15.42
CA LYS A 79 -7.66 -16.18 -14.00
C LYS A 79 -8.77 -16.50 -12.99
N GLY A 80 -9.96 -16.92 -13.44
CA GLY A 80 -11.14 -17.14 -12.59
C GLY A 80 -10.91 -18.18 -11.48
N ALA A 81 -10.74 -19.45 -11.85
CA ALA A 81 -10.57 -20.56 -10.91
C ALA A 81 -9.34 -20.37 -9.99
N ASN A 82 -8.18 -20.05 -10.58
CA ASN A 82 -6.92 -19.91 -9.83
C ASN A 82 -6.93 -18.70 -8.86
N THR A 83 -7.71 -17.64 -9.13
CA THR A 83 -7.84 -16.50 -8.21
C THR A 83 -8.79 -16.82 -7.05
N GLU A 84 -9.87 -17.56 -7.28
CA GLU A 84 -10.81 -18.00 -6.23
C GLU A 84 -10.10 -18.85 -5.17
N GLU A 85 -9.31 -19.84 -5.59
CA GLU A 85 -8.51 -20.69 -4.70
C GLU A 85 -7.43 -19.88 -3.96
N LYS A 86 -6.72 -18.98 -4.66
CA LYS A 86 -5.74 -18.10 -4.02
C LYS A 86 -6.37 -17.16 -2.99
N ARG A 87 -7.58 -16.63 -3.26
CA ARG A 87 -8.33 -15.83 -2.28
C ARG A 87 -8.71 -16.62 -1.04
N LYS A 88 -9.15 -17.87 -1.22
CA LYS A 88 -9.43 -18.80 -0.10
C LYS A 88 -8.17 -19.05 0.74
N HIS A 89 -7.05 -19.39 0.10
CA HIS A 89 -5.78 -19.58 0.79
C HIS A 89 -5.32 -18.32 1.54
N ILE A 90 -5.42 -17.12 0.94
CA ILE A 90 -5.13 -15.85 1.61
C ILE A 90 -6.01 -15.66 2.85
N LYS A 91 -7.33 -15.88 2.73
CA LYS A 91 -8.27 -15.70 3.84
C LYS A 91 -7.97 -16.66 4.99
N SER A 92 -7.82 -17.95 4.69
CA SER A 92 -7.50 -18.97 5.69
C SER A 92 -6.11 -18.80 6.30
N LEU A 93 -5.17 -18.18 5.60
CA LEU A 93 -3.85 -17.83 6.13
C LEU A 93 -3.94 -16.63 7.08
N ILE A 94 -4.73 -15.60 6.76
CA ILE A 94 -5.00 -14.48 7.69
C ILE A 94 -5.73 -14.96 8.94
N GLU A 95 -6.72 -15.85 8.80
CA GLU A 95 -7.46 -16.47 9.91
C GLU A 95 -6.58 -17.33 10.83
N LYS A 96 -5.42 -17.81 10.35
CA LYS A 96 -4.43 -18.56 11.13
C LYS A 96 -3.41 -17.67 11.87
N ILE A 97 -3.26 -16.40 11.49
CA ILE A 97 -2.30 -15.51 12.15
C ILE A 97 -2.91 -15.05 13.49
N PRO A 98 -2.25 -15.30 14.63
CA PRO A 98 -2.82 -14.94 15.92
C PRO A 98 -3.06 -13.43 16.05
N THR A 99 -4.21 -13.07 16.61
CA THR A 99 -4.58 -11.67 16.86
C THR A 99 -4.01 -11.17 18.19
N GLY A 100 -3.95 -12.02 19.22
CA GLY A 100 -3.37 -11.71 20.52
C GLY A 100 -1.83 -11.67 20.52
N LYS A 101 -1.24 -10.68 21.21
CA LYS A 101 0.22 -10.48 21.31
C LYS A 101 0.95 -11.74 21.80
N THR A 102 0.48 -12.36 22.87
CA THR A 102 1.14 -13.52 23.50
C THR A 102 1.20 -14.73 22.56
N GLU A 103 0.10 -15.01 21.86
CA GLU A 103 0.02 -16.12 20.90
C GLU A 103 0.85 -15.82 19.65
N LEU A 104 0.83 -14.57 19.18
CA LEU A 104 1.63 -14.10 18.05
C LEU A 104 3.13 -14.22 18.34
N PHE A 105 3.57 -13.82 19.53
CA PHE A 105 4.97 -13.86 19.95
C PHE A 105 5.46 -15.29 20.24
N SER A 106 4.53 -16.19 20.58
CA SER A 106 4.79 -17.62 20.80
C SER A 106 4.63 -18.46 19.52
N TYR A 107 4.30 -17.84 18.38
CA TYR A 107 4.06 -18.54 17.12
C TYR A 107 5.37 -19.17 16.59
N PRO A 108 5.39 -20.47 16.23
CA PRO A 108 6.58 -21.14 15.72
C PRO A 108 6.89 -20.68 14.28
N LEU A 109 7.68 -19.62 14.14
CA LEU A 109 8.12 -19.11 12.84
C LEU A 109 9.11 -20.07 12.19
N ASP A 110 8.88 -20.36 10.90
CA ASP A 110 9.80 -21.16 10.10
C ASP A 110 10.91 -20.28 9.53
N TRP A 111 12.00 -20.17 10.29
CA TRP A 111 13.18 -19.40 9.93
C TRP A 111 13.83 -19.83 8.61
N SER A 112 13.62 -21.07 8.13
CA SER A 112 14.15 -21.51 6.84
C SER A 112 13.53 -20.76 5.64
N ALA A 113 12.33 -20.20 5.82
CA ALA A 113 11.67 -19.36 4.82
C ALA A 113 12.07 -17.87 4.90
N VAL A 114 12.77 -17.45 5.97
CA VAL A 114 13.26 -16.09 6.20
C VAL A 114 14.66 -15.93 5.59
N ASP A 115 14.70 -15.78 4.27
CA ASP A 115 15.93 -15.59 3.49
C ASP A 115 16.23 -14.11 3.18
N SER A 116 17.45 -13.83 2.72
CA SER A 116 17.85 -12.49 2.27
C SER A 116 16.89 -11.90 1.22
N THR A 117 16.35 -12.75 0.32
CA THR A 117 15.36 -12.32 -0.68
C THR A 117 14.10 -11.74 -0.05
N LEU A 118 13.56 -12.39 0.99
CA LEU A 118 12.42 -11.89 1.75
C LEU A 118 12.77 -10.60 2.49
N MET A 119 13.95 -10.55 3.10
CA MET A 119 14.41 -9.37 3.83
C MET A 119 14.54 -8.15 2.90
N ASP A 120 15.31 -8.26 1.82
CA ASP A 120 15.60 -7.16 0.91
C ASP A 120 14.36 -6.69 0.13
N ARG A 121 13.46 -7.62 -0.24
CA ARG A 121 12.29 -7.29 -1.08
C ARG A 121 11.01 -6.95 -0.32
N ARG A 122 10.91 -7.32 0.97
CA ARG A 122 9.66 -7.16 1.75
C ARG A 122 9.91 -6.54 3.11
N ILE A 123 10.75 -7.16 3.93
CA ILE A 123 10.87 -6.79 5.34
C ILE A 123 11.60 -5.46 5.50
N ARG A 124 12.79 -5.29 4.91
CA ARG A 124 13.58 -4.03 4.97
C ARG A 124 12.84 -2.83 4.35
N PRO A 125 12.19 -2.91 3.17
CA PRO A 125 11.37 -1.81 2.64
C PRO A 125 10.14 -1.49 3.51
N TRP A 126 9.53 -2.49 4.14
CA TRP A 126 8.39 -2.29 5.04
C TRP A 126 8.83 -1.65 6.37
N ILE A 127 9.94 -2.10 6.96
CA ILE A 127 10.55 -1.51 8.16
C ILE A 127 10.89 -0.04 7.88
N ASN A 128 11.64 0.25 6.81
CA ASN A 128 12.00 1.64 6.47
C ASN A 128 10.77 2.55 6.35
N LYS A 129 9.75 2.11 5.60
CA LYS A 129 8.49 2.85 5.51
C LYS A 129 7.83 3.08 6.88
N LYS A 130 7.95 2.14 7.82
CA LYS A 130 7.40 2.30 9.18
C LYS A 130 8.24 3.21 10.06
N ILE A 131 9.57 3.16 9.98
CA ILE A 131 10.43 4.11 10.68
C ILE A 131 10.10 5.55 10.26
N ILE A 132 9.97 5.81 8.95
CA ILE A 132 9.54 7.13 8.43
C ILE A 132 8.12 7.51 8.90
N GLU A 133 7.21 6.54 9.04
CA GLU A 133 5.82 6.78 9.49
C GLU A 133 5.73 7.16 10.98
N TYR A 134 6.64 6.67 11.82
CA TYR A 134 6.67 6.95 13.27
C TYR A 134 7.57 8.15 13.62
N ILE A 135 8.79 8.22 13.08
CA ILE A 135 9.77 9.27 13.41
C ILE A 135 9.57 10.53 12.53
N GLY A 136 9.05 10.38 11.32
CA GLY A 136 8.90 11.45 10.34
C GLY A 136 10.10 11.63 9.40
N GLU A 137 11.20 10.92 9.63
CA GLU A 137 12.41 10.92 8.78
C GLU A 137 12.97 9.50 8.56
N GLU A 138 13.89 9.36 7.59
CA GLU A 138 14.52 8.06 7.26
C GLU A 138 15.72 7.78 8.17
N GLU A 139 15.56 6.85 9.12
CA GLU A 139 16.64 6.41 9.99
C GLU A 139 17.20 5.03 9.59
N ALA A 140 18.07 5.01 8.58
CA ALA A 140 18.63 3.77 8.02
C ALA A 140 19.37 2.88 9.06
N THR A 141 19.96 3.49 10.09
CA THR A 141 20.63 2.79 11.20
C THR A 141 19.68 1.90 12.00
N LEU A 142 18.50 2.43 12.35
CA LEU A 142 17.46 1.67 13.04
C LEU A 142 16.85 0.59 12.14
N VAL A 143 16.65 0.89 10.85
CA VAL A 143 16.19 -0.10 9.86
C VAL A 143 17.14 -1.30 9.80
N ASP A 144 18.46 -1.06 9.69
CA ASP A 144 19.47 -2.11 9.61
C ASP A 144 19.65 -2.86 10.93
N PHE A 145 19.52 -2.16 12.07
CA PHE A 145 19.50 -2.79 13.39
C PHE A 145 18.35 -3.81 13.54
N VAL A 146 17.12 -3.42 13.20
CA VAL A 146 15.95 -4.32 13.26
C VAL A 146 16.09 -5.48 12.26
N CYS A 147 16.55 -5.21 11.04
CA CYS A 147 16.81 -6.26 10.05
C CYS A 147 17.86 -7.28 10.55
N SER A 148 18.94 -6.80 11.15
CA SER A 148 19.99 -7.62 11.74
C SER A 148 19.46 -8.51 12.88
N LYS A 149 18.65 -7.96 13.79
CA LYS A 149 18.02 -8.71 14.89
C LYS A 149 17.08 -9.82 14.39
N VAL A 150 16.32 -9.57 13.31
CA VAL A 150 15.46 -10.60 12.68
C VAL A 150 16.31 -11.67 11.98
N MET A 151 17.39 -11.29 11.28
CA MET A 151 18.34 -12.24 10.68
C MET A 151 19.09 -13.09 11.73
N ALA A 152 19.29 -12.56 12.94
CA ALA A 152 19.83 -13.29 14.08
C ALA A 152 18.79 -14.21 14.78
N HIS A 153 17.59 -14.34 14.22
CA HIS A 153 16.45 -15.08 14.78
C HIS A 153 16.07 -14.61 16.19
N GLY A 154 16.19 -13.31 16.45
CA GLY A 154 15.85 -12.69 17.73
C GLY A 154 14.38 -12.90 18.12
N THR A 155 14.12 -12.99 19.42
CA THR A 155 12.74 -13.13 19.93
C THR A 155 11.96 -11.83 19.73
N PRO A 156 10.65 -11.88 19.45
CA PRO A 156 9.85 -10.68 19.21
C PRO A 156 9.82 -9.75 20.42
N GLN A 157 9.85 -10.31 21.63
CA GLN A 157 9.96 -9.52 22.86
C GLN A 157 11.32 -8.83 22.98
N GLY A 158 12.44 -9.52 22.73
CA GLY A 158 13.77 -8.90 22.80
C GLY A 158 13.94 -7.76 21.78
N ILE A 159 13.42 -7.95 20.56
CA ILE A 159 13.43 -6.89 19.54
C ILE A 159 12.54 -5.70 19.98
N LEU A 160 11.38 -5.97 20.59
CA LEU A 160 10.52 -4.92 21.16
C LEU A 160 11.24 -4.15 22.26
N ASP A 161 11.89 -4.84 23.20
CA ASP A 161 12.58 -4.22 24.33
C ASP A 161 13.74 -3.30 23.86
N ASP A 162 14.50 -3.73 22.85
CA ASP A 162 15.56 -2.89 22.23
C ASP A 162 14.98 -1.67 21.49
N VAL A 163 13.89 -1.85 20.74
CA VAL A 163 13.29 -0.81 19.89
C VAL A 163 12.44 0.18 20.69
N ALA A 164 11.89 -0.24 21.83
CA ALA A 164 11.14 0.61 22.75
C ALA A 164 11.99 1.74 23.37
N MET A 165 13.32 1.63 23.36
CA MET A 165 14.20 2.74 23.76
C MET A 165 14.21 3.93 22.78
N VAL A 166 13.66 3.76 21.57
CA VAL A 166 13.63 4.79 20.51
C VAL A 166 12.20 5.17 20.12
N LEU A 167 11.27 4.22 20.20
CA LEU A 167 9.87 4.34 19.75
C LEU A 167 8.84 4.18 20.90
N ASP A 168 9.28 4.24 22.16
CA ASP A 168 8.46 4.17 23.37
C ASP A 168 7.24 3.21 23.27
N GLU A 169 6.02 3.72 23.37
CA GLU A 169 4.77 2.95 23.33
C GLU A 169 4.38 2.46 21.92
N GLU A 170 4.94 3.06 20.87
CA GLU A 170 4.64 2.76 19.47
C GLU A 170 5.42 1.53 18.97
N ALA A 171 6.55 1.22 19.62
CA ALA A 171 7.38 0.03 19.38
C ALA A 171 6.57 -1.28 19.46
N GLU A 172 5.64 -1.41 20.42
CA GLU A 172 4.81 -2.61 20.53
C GLU A 172 3.94 -2.80 19.27
N VAL A 173 3.29 -1.73 18.82
CA VAL A 173 2.42 -1.76 17.63
C VAL A 173 3.24 -2.05 16.38
N PHE A 174 4.44 -1.49 16.27
CA PHE A 174 5.37 -1.75 15.19
C PHE A 174 5.80 -3.23 15.14
N ILE A 175 6.29 -3.80 16.24
CA ILE A 175 6.76 -5.20 16.28
C ILE A 175 5.62 -6.21 16.10
N VAL A 176 4.43 -5.96 16.68
CA VAL A 176 3.24 -6.79 16.44
C VAL A 176 2.88 -6.82 14.95
N LYS A 177 2.94 -5.68 14.25
CA LYS A 177 2.69 -5.63 12.80
C LYS A 177 3.81 -6.31 12.00
N MET A 178 5.06 -6.15 12.40
CA MET A 178 6.22 -6.80 11.77
C MET A 178 6.13 -8.32 11.87
N TRP A 179 5.78 -8.85 13.04
CA TRP A 179 5.69 -10.29 13.28
C TRP A 179 4.54 -10.93 12.49
N ARG A 180 3.39 -10.24 12.41
CA ARG A 180 2.27 -10.64 11.53
C ARG A 180 2.68 -10.68 10.06
N LEU A 181 3.50 -9.74 9.60
CA LEU A 181 4.04 -9.73 8.23
C LEU A 181 5.01 -10.90 7.98
N LEU A 182 5.91 -11.18 8.92
CA LEU A 182 6.84 -12.31 8.84
C LEU A 182 6.09 -13.64 8.73
N ILE A 183 5.14 -13.92 9.63
CA ILE A 183 4.31 -15.13 9.58
C ILE A 183 3.55 -15.22 8.24
N TYR A 184 2.96 -14.11 7.78
CA TYR A 184 2.25 -14.08 6.51
C TYR A 184 3.17 -14.48 5.34
N GLU A 185 4.35 -13.85 5.21
CA GLU A 185 5.24 -14.10 4.06
C GLU A 185 5.87 -15.51 4.12
N THR A 186 6.21 -16.02 5.31
CA THR A 186 6.71 -17.40 5.45
C THR A 186 5.65 -18.45 5.11
N GLU A 187 4.41 -18.28 5.59
CA GLU A 187 3.31 -19.21 5.27
C GLU A 187 2.87 -19.05 3.80
N ALA A 188 2.90 -17.84 3.24
CA ALA A 188 2.55 -17.60 1.84
C ALA A 188 3.58 -18.20 0.86
N LYS A 189 4.88 -18.25 1.23
CA LYS A 189 5.90 -18.99 0.47
C LYS A 189 5.56 -20.49 0.40
N LYS A 190 5.19 -21.11 1.52
CA LYS A 190 4.86 -22.56 1.58
C LYS A 190 3.71 -22.96 0.66
N ILE A 191 2.73 -22.06 0.46
CA ILE A 191 1.56 -22.29 -0.42
C ILE A 191 1.86 -21.88 -1.88
N GLY A 192 3.08 -21.42 -2.20
CA GLY A 192 3.46 -20.93 -3.53
C GLY A 192 2.71 -19.66 -3.95
N LEU A 193 2.26 -18.87 -2.97
CA LEU A 193 1.48 -17.65 -3.17
C LEU A 193 2.38 -16.43 -3.45
N VAL A 194 3.61 -16.47 -2.94
CA VAL A 194 4.72 -15.55 -3.25
C VAL A 194 5.90 -16.34 -3.84
N LYS A 195 6.71 -15.67 -4.66
CA LYS A 195 7.85 -16.21 -5.40
C LYS A 195 9.10 -15.41 -5.06
#